data_AF-Q5V2D7-F1
#
_entry.id   AF-Q5V2D7-F1
#
_cell.length_a   1.000
_cell.length_b   1.000
_cell.length_c   1.000
_cell.angle_alpha   90.00
_cell.angle_beta   90.00
_cell.angle_gamma   90.00
#
_symmetry.space_group_name_H-M   'P 1'
#
loop_
_entity.id
_entity.type
_entity.pdbx_description
1 polymer ?
#
loop_
_entity_poly.entity_id
_entity_poly.type
_entity_poly.pdbx_seq_one_letter_code
_entity_poly.pdbx_strand_id
1 'polypeptide(L)' 'MPATTLDLRETPPAERHAKIHDSFEALSAGETLRIINDHEPKPLFYELQAEVEAFDAANYQCEQDGPQKYIADLPKQ' A
#
# COMPACT_ATOMS: atom_id res chain seq x y z
N MET A 1 -6.42 5.99 -11.85
CA MET A 1 -5.28 5.05 -11.99
C MET A 1 -4.30 5.39 -10.88
N PRO A 2 -3.61 4.41 -10.27
CA PRO A 2 -2.61 4.72 -9.26
C PRO A 2 -1.45 5.49 -9.89
N ALA A 3 -0.86 6.41 -9.13
CA ALA A 3 0.32 7.16 -9.57
C ALA A 3 1.57 6.26 -9.60
N THR A 4 1.68 5.38 -8.60
CA THR A 4 2.77 4.40 -8.46
C THR A 4 2.19 3.02 -8.20
N THR A 5 2.80 1.96 -8.74
CA THR A 5 2.45 0.57 -8.43
C THR A 5 3.70 -0.21 -8.03
N LEU A 6 3.64 -0.91 -6.89
CA LEU A 6 4.69 -1.79 -6.40
C LEU A 6 4.22 -3.24 -6.38
N ASP A 7 4.96 -4.14 -7.02
CA ASP A 7 4.77 -5.58 -6.86
C ASP A 7 5.77 -6.12 -5.83
N LEU A 8 5.25 -6.58 -4.69
CA LEU A 8 6.03 -6.97 -3.52
C LEU A 8 6.15 -8.48 -3.36
N ARG A 9 5.51 -9.27 -4.24
CA ARG A 9 5.46 -10.74 -4.12
C ARG A 9 6.86 -11.36 -4.11
N GLU A 10 7.77 -10.81 -4.91
CA GLU A 10 9.18 -11.24 -4.97
C GLU A 10 10.11 -10.40 -4.06
N THR A 11 9.57 -9.40 -3.36
CA THR A 11 10.36 -8.56 -2.44
C THR A 11 10.52 -9.27 -1.11
N PRO A 12 11.74 -9.40 -0.55
CA PRO A 12 11.96 -9.98 0.77
C PRO A 12 11.11 -9.29 1.85
N PRO A 13 10.46 -10.04 2.77
CA PRO A 13 9.56 -9.45 3.76
C PRO A 13 10.17 -8.30 4.56
N ALA A 14 11.46 -8.39 4.90
CA ALA A 14 12.19 -7.36 5.65
C ALA A 14 12.35 -6.03 4.89
N GLU A 15 12.25 -6.03 3.56
CA GLU A 15 12.40 -4.83 2.73
C GLU A 15 11.06 -4.19 2.35
N ARG A 16 9.94 -4.92 2.48
CA ARG A 16 8.63 -4.47 1.98
C ARG A 16 8.18 -3.18 2.65
N HIS A 17 8.28 -3.10 3.98
CA HIS A 17 7.85 -1.91 4.72
C HIS A 17 8.61 -0.65 4.29
N ALA A 18 9.94 -0.70 4.26
CA ALA A 18 10.75 0.45 3.83
C ALA A 18 10.35 0.92 2.42
N LYS A 19 10.26 0.00 1.45
CA LYS A 19 9.88 0.33 0.07
C LYS A 19 8.49 0.95 -0.04
N ILE A 20 7.51 0.45 0.73
CA ILE A 20 6.15 0.99 0.74
C ILE A 20 6.14 2.40 1.32
N HIS A 21 6.77 2.61 2.47
CA HIS A 21 6.84 3.92 3.14
C HIS A 21 7.55 4.96 2.28
N ASP A 22 8.72 4.62 1.73
CA ASP A 22 9.47 5.52 0.83
C ASP A 22 8.61 5.91 -0.40
N SER A 23 7.90 4.94 -0.96
CA SER A 23 7.04 5.19 -2.14
C SER A 23 5.79 5.99 -1.81
N PHE A 24 5.23 5.81 -0.61
CA PHE A 24 4.08 6.58 -0.13
C PHE A 24 4.47 8.01 0.24
N GLU A 25 5.63 8.19 0.86
CA GLU A 25 6.18 9.51 1.19
C GLU A 25 6.40 10.35 -0.07
N ALA A 26 6.92 9.73 -1.14
CA ALA A 26 7.18 10.39 -2.42
C ALA A 26 5.91 10.83 -3.19
N LEU A 27 4.71 10.37 -2.80
CA LEU A 27 3.47 10.80 -3.43
C LEU A 27 3.10 12.24 -3.08
N SER A 28 2.44 12.91 -4.01
CA SER A 28 1.71 14.15 -3.78
C SER A 28 0.34 13.87 -3.13
N ALA A 29 -0.22 14.87 -2.44
CA ALA A 29 -1.60 14.81 -1.98
C ALA A 29 -2.57 14.57 -3.15
N GLY A 30 -3.55 13.69 -2.96
CA GLY A 30 -4.50 13.22 -3.97
C GLY A 30 -4.00 12.07 -4.84
N GLU A 31 -2.74 11.64 -4.70
CA GLU A 31 -2.22 10.47 -5.42
C GLU A 31 -2.46 9.16 -4.66
N THR A 32 -2.24 8.04 -5.35
CA THR A 32 -2.47 6.70 -4.79
C THR A 32 -1.30 5.79 -5.13
N LEU A 33 -0.80 5.10 -4.11
CA LEU A 33 0.16 4.00 -4.23
C LEU A 33 -0.63 2.69 -4.29
N ARG A 34 -0.46 1.93 -5.36
CA ARG A 34 -0.96 0.56 -5.45
C ARG A 34 0.11 -0.42 -5.03
N ILE A 35 -0.21 -1.34 -4.12
CA ILE A 35 0.67 -2.47 -3.78
C ILE A 35 0.03 -3.79 -4.23
N ILE A 36 0.86 -4.70 -4.75
CA ILE A 36 0.49 -6.08 -5.05
C ILE A 36 1.28 -6.97 -4.10
N ASN A 37 0.58 -7.71 -3.24
CA ASN A 37 1.18 -8.51 -2.19
C ASN A 37 0.72 -9.97 -2.29
N ASP A 38 1.51 -10.88 -1.72
CA ASP A 38 1.19 -12.32 -1.65
C ASP A 38 0.18 -12.67 -0.55
N HIS A 39 -0.07 -11.74 0.37
CA HIS A 39 -1.06 -11.82 1.43
C HIS A 39 -1.80 -10.50 1.63
N GLU A 40 -2.93 -10.53 2.33
CA GLU A 40 -3.71 -9.32 2.63
C GLU A 40 -2.92 -8.37 3.56
N PRO A 41 -2.71 -7.10 3.18
CA PRO A 41 -1.87 -6.16 3.93
C PRO A 41 -2.58 -5.52 5.14
N LYS A 42 -3.38 -6.29 5.90
CA LYS A 42 -4.11 -5.79 7.08
C LYS A 42 -3.22 -5.10 8.12
N PRO A 43 -2.06 -5.67 8.53
CA PRO A 43 -1.20 -5.01 9.51
C PRO A 43 -0.71 -3.64 9.02
N LEU A 44 -0.30 -3.56 7.75
CA LEU A 44 0.12 -2.31 7.12
C LEU A 44 -0.99 -1.27 7.08
N PHE A 45 -2.23 -1.68 6.76
CA PHE A 45 -3.38 -0.76 6.80
C PHE A 45 -3.54 -0.10 8.18
N TYR A 46 -3.51 -0.90 9.25
CA TYR A 46 -3.65 -0.37 10.61
C TYR A 46 -2.46 0.49 11.03
N GLU A 47 -1.24 0.13 10.61
CA GLU A 47 -0.04 0.93 10.85
C GLU A 47 -0.16 2.31 10.18
N LEU A 48 -0.48 2.36 8.89
CA LEU A 48 -0.63 3.62 8.16
C LEU A 48 -1.77 4.47 8.75
N GLN A 49 -2.89 3.83 9.11
CA GLN A 49 -4.01 4.52 9.75
C GLN A 49 -3.64 5.15 11.10
N ALA A 50 -2.77 4.50 11.87
CA ALA A 50 -2.37 4.99 13.18
C ALA A 50 -1.25 6.04 13.11
N GLU A 51 -0.29 5.87 12.21
CA GLU A 51 0.99 6.59 12.25
C GLU A 51 1.16 7.62 11.11
N VAL A 52 0.35 7.56 10.06
CA VAL A 52 0.53 8.41 8.86
C VAL A 52 -0.69 9.32 8.66
N GLU A 53 -0.60 10.57 9.11
CA GLU A 53 -1.70 11.55 9.01
C GLU A 53 -2.17 11.78 7.56
N ALA A 54 -1.25 11.69 6.59
CA ALA A 54 -1.56 11.86 5.18
C ALA A 54 -2.20 10.61 4.54
N PHE A 55 -2.36 9.50 5.26
CA PHE A 55 -3.02 8.32 4.73
C PHE A 55 -4.55 8.46 4.77
N ASP A 56 -5.18 8.36 3.61
CA ASP A 56 -6.63 8.42 3.50
C ASP A 56 -7.24 7.01 3.72
N ALA A 57 -7.34 6.65 4.99
CA ALA A 57 -7.92 5.37 5.40
C ALA A 57 -9.40 5.19 4.98
N ALA A 58 -10.12 6.29 4.72
CA ALA A 58 -11.52 6.24 4.32
C ALA A 58 -11.68 5.80 2.86
N ASN A 59 -10.71 6.10 2.00
CA ASN A 59 -10.69 5.71 0.59
C ASN A 59 -9.76 4.52 0.29
N TYR A 60 -9.15 3.90 1.30
CA TYR A 60 -8.40 2.66 1.16
C TYR A 60 -9.25 1.53 0.57
N GLN A 61 -8.68 0.77 -0.36
CA GLN A 61 -9.32 -0.40 -0.95
C GLN A 61 -8.35 -1.56 -1.03
N CYS A 62 -8.85 -2.78 -0.82
CA CYS A 62 -8.07 -4.01 -1.02
C CYS A 62 -8.96 -5.08 -1.64
N GLU A 63 -8.48 -5.67 -2.73
CA GLU A 63 -9.13 -6.79 -3.41
C GLU A 63 -8.19 -8.00 -3.52
N GLN A 64 -8.78 -9.19 -3.56
CA GLN A 64 -8.05 -10.42 -3.80
C GLN A 64 -8.26 -10.86 -5.26
N ASP A 65 -7.16 -10.91 -6.02
CA ASP A 65 -7.12 -11.32 -7.44
C ASP A 65 -6.43 -12.69 -7.58
N GLY A 66 -6.94 -13.68 -6.84
CA GLY A 66 -6.44 -15.06 -6.83
C GLY A 66 -5.84 -15.51 -5.49
N PRO A 67 -5.34 -16.77 -5.40
CA PRO A 67 -5.02 -17.39 -4.12
C PRO A 67 -3.91 -16.72 -3.30
N GLN A 68 -3.05 -15.92 -3.94
CA GLN A 68 -1.91 -15.22 -3.30
C GLN A 68 -1.62 -13.90 -4.02
N LYS A 69 -2.67 -13.16 -4.37
CA LYS A 69 -2.53 -11.86 -5.03
C LYS A 69 -3.54 -10.92 -4.43
N TYR A 70 -3.06 -9.99 -3.63
CA TYR A 70 -3.84 -8.94 -3.00
C TYR A 70 -3.41 -7.61 -3.59
N ILE A 71 -4.36 -6.86 -4.12
CA ILE A 71 -4.13 -5.54 -4.69
C ILE A 71 -4.73 -4.54 -3.71
N ALA A 72 -3.90 -3.68 -3.14
CA ALA A 72 -4.36 -2.65 -2.23
C ALA A 72 -3.97 -1.26 -2.75
N ASP A 73 -4.93 -0.34 -2.71
CA ASP A 73 -4.74 1.07 -3.04
C ASP A 73 -4.61 1.88 -1.75
N LEU A 74 -3.50 2.58 -1.63
CA LEU A 74 -3.10 3.42 -0.51
C LEU A 74 -3.15 4.90 -0.94
N PRO A 75 -4.31 5.57 -0.84
CA PRO A 75 -4.44 6.99 -1.20
C PRO A 75 -3.79 7.91 -0.16
N LYS A 76 -3.26 9.03 -0.64
CA LYS A 76 -2.68 10.11 0.17
C LYS A 76 -3.57 11.35 0.10
N GLN A 77 -3.93 11.93 1.25
CA GLN A 77 -4.70 13.18 1.37
C GLN A 77 -3.82 14.43 1.48
#